data_AF-A0A915Q0U9-F1
#
_entry.id   AF-A0A915Q0U9-F1
#
_cell.length_a   1.000
_cell.length_b   1.000
_cell.length_c   1.000
_cell.angle_alpha   90.00
_cell.angle_beta   90.00
_cell.angle_gamma   90.00
#
_symmetry.space_group_name_H-M   'P 1'
#
loop_
_entity.id
_entity.type
_entity.pdbx_description
1 polymer ?
#
loop_
_entity_poly.entity_id
_entity_poly.type
_entity_poly.pdbx_seq_one_letter_code
_entity_poly.pdbx_strand_id
1 'polypeptide(L)'
;MAVDVVNDQQLIPVPSNYRSTNVLTYADNNNFDHKSDSDKLNHIQRYHRAVRIIKRKKRFAAAQTSRWDKMTSDNVLKLKWFISRYTRDMPRSEIRSVIRKSFAMWSTQTVINSMPSVKLQFDEAAYEGDADIVILWAEGDHGDAYKFDGTGNHTNILAHTFYPTYQEDGHLNGDIHLDDAEKWISDSRGDGTSFPNVFIHEIGHSLGLGHSKRADAIMYPIYKKDMIGNASFDLDDKCALNWNYIGPTNLCLFVWLMSEVLPRQIEHKMNDYASGMDFNIVQKLPGSGDSYSKIITFKEQLQEAGLPQCEDNNSVREKFERLLEKKLDFSIRHASEYGDVMCNFLAGLQKRMDGYGADKLFDQATLQVTSFDYLKILSQPLRFPLRRKQRRLHLEKSSSRHHRRHQTHTAANSIFNSQFFTDEFYKQFLKIYLQ
;
A
#
# COMPACT_ATOMS: atom_id res chain seq x y z
N MET A 1 -13.01 2.21 10.29
CA MET A 1 -11.95 1.76 9.36
C MET A 1 -11.77 2.83 8.31
N ALA A 2 -10.55 2.98 7.79
CA ALA A 2 -10.29 3.81 6.62
C ALA A 2 -10.95 3.18 5.41
N VAL A 3 -11.54 3.97 4.51
CA VAL A 3 -11.99 3.48 3.21
C VAL A 3 -11.02 3.95 2.13
N ASP A 4 -10.46 2.99 1.41
CA ASP A 4 -9.58 3.24 0.26
C ASP A 4 -10.45 3.48 -0.98
N VAL A 5 -10.53 4.75 -1.37
CA VAL A 5 -11.36 5.28 -2.47
C VAL A 5 -10.96 4.72 -3.85
N VAL A 6 -9.81 4.03 -3.95
CA VAL A 6 -9.34 3.41 -5.20
C VAL A 6 -9.52 1.90 -5.24
N ASN A 7 -9.60 1.21 -4.09
CA ASN A 7 -9.79 -0.24 -4.04
C ASN A 7 -11.23 -0.69 -3.77
N ASP A 8 -12.02 0.06 -3.02
CA ASP A 8 -13.37 -0.36 -2.64
C ASP A 8 -14.43 0.09 -3.66
N GLN A 9 -14.31 -0.42 -4.87
CA GLN A 9 -15.40 -0.45 -5.87
C GLN A 9 -16.54 -1.42 -5.51
N GLN A 10 -16.62 -1.85 -4.26
CA GLN A 10 -17.71 -2.66 -3.76
C GLN A 10 -18.33 -1.94 -2.57
N LEU A 11 -19.08 -0.86 -2.80
CA LEU A 11 -20.28 -0.53 -2.04
C LEU A 11 -21.10 0.51 -2.84
N ILE A 12 -22.27 0.05 -3.30
CA ILE A 12 -23.44 0.82 -3.78
C ILE A 12 -23.43 1.31 -5.25
N PRO A 13 -24.35 0.82 -6.11
CA PRO A 13 -24.59 1.40 -7.42
C PRO A 13 -25.39 2.71 -7.30
N VAL A 14 -24.83 3.83 -7.74
CA VAL A 14 -25.57 5.09 -7.90
C VAL A 14 -26.11 5.19 -9.34
N PRO A 15 -27.42 5.41 -9.54
CA PRO A 15 -27.94 5.71 -10.87
C PRO A 15 -27.54 7.14 -11.27
N SER A 16 -26.89 7.26 -12.43
CA SER A 16 -26.61 8.55 -13.05
C SER A 16 -27.92 9.26 -13.40
N ASN A 17 -28.16 10.45 -12.88
CA ASN A 17 -29.06 11.42 -13.52
C ASN A 17 -28.60 12.85 -13.19
N TYR A 18 -27.62 13.33 -13.95
CA TYR A 18 -27.45 14.74 -14.22
C TYR A 18 -28.18 15.04 -15.54
N ARG A 19 -29.33 15.72 -15.49
CA ARG A 19 -29.78 16.59 -16.58
C ARG A 19 -30.87 17.56 -16.15
N SER A 20 -30.47 18.83 -16.17
CA SER A 20 -31.16 20.03 -16.63
C SER A 20 -32.69 19.97 -16.80
N THR A 21 -33.34 20.89 -16.08
CA THR A 21 -34.63 21.53 -16.34
C THR A 21 -35.16 21.47 -17.78
N ASN A 22 -36.41 21.01 -17.96
CA ASN A 22 -37.51 21.79 -18.56
C ASN A 22 -38.86 21.03 -18.56
N VAL A 23 -39.85 21.70 -17.96
CA VAL A 23 -41.32 21.72 -18.14
C VAL A 23 -41.93 20.83 -19.25
N LEU A 24 -42.92 19.97 -18.89
CA LEU A 24 -44.35 20.06 -19.28
C LEU A 24 -45.14 18.74 -19.08
N THR A 25 -46.27 18.90 -18.36
CA THR A 25 -47.61 18.26 -18.50
C THR A 25 -47.88 16.78 -18.18
N TYR A 26 -48.78 16.65 -17.18
CA TYR A 26 -49.86 15.66 -16.99
C TYR A 26 -50.54 15.15 -18.27
N ALA A 27 -50.90 13.85 -18.31
CA ALA A 27 -52.28 13.34 -18.45
C ALA A 27 -52.33 11.81 -18.69
N ASP A 28 -52.93 11.10 -17.74
CA ASP A 28 -54.05 10.15 -17.86
C ASP A 28 -54.09 8.93 -18.83
N ASN A 29 -54.62 7.86 -18.20
CA ASN A 29 -55.61 6.87 -18.67
C ASN A 29 -55.20 5.47 -19.18
N ASN A 30 -55.41 4.51 -18.27
CA ASN A 30 -56.39 3.41 -18.31
C ASN A 30 -56.35 2.29 -19.38
N ASN A 31 -56.40 1.09 -18.81
CA ASN A 31 -57.14 -0.13 -19.18
C ASN A 31 -56.53 -1.21 -20.08
N PHE A 32 -56.24 -2.34 -19.41
CA PHE A 32 -56.67 -3.72 -19.71
C PHE A 32 -57.01 -4.08 -21.15
N ASP A 33 -56.25 -5.03 -21.72
CA ASP A 33 -56.88 -6.24 -22.24
C ASP A 33 -55.94 -7.46 -22.29
N HIS A 34 -56.51 -8.61 -21.96
CA HIS A 34 -55.87 -9.93 -21.94
C HIS A 34 -55.86 -10.53 -23.36
N LYS A 35 -54.70 -10.94 -23.88
CA LYS A 35 -54.66 -12.04 -24.89
C LYS A 35 -53.29 -12.72 -25.03
N SER A 36 -53.34 -14.03 -24.82
CA SER A 36 -52.54 -15.15 -25.33
C SER A 36 -51.01 -15.05 -25.42
N ASP A 37 -50.37 -15.90 -24.63
CA ASP A 37 -49.03 -16.43 -24.84
C ASP A 37 -48.93 -17.17 -26.19
N SER A 38 -48.20 -16.60 -27.15
CA SER A 38 -47.43 -17.39 -28.15
C SER A 38 -46.33 -16.63 -28.90
N ASP A 39 -46.06 -15.35 -28.60
CA ASP A 39 -45.01 -14.57 -29.31
C ASP A 39 -43.93 -13.97 -28.38
N LYS A 40 -43.66 -14.62 -27.24
CA LYS A 40 -42.56 -14.25 -26.30
C LYS A 40 -41.23 -14.92 -26.61
N LEU A 41 -40.95 -15.24 -27.87
CA LEU A 41 -39.72 -15.93 -28.24
C LEU A 41 -39.07 -15.40 -29.51
N ASN A 42 -38.97 -14.07 -29.67
CA ASN A 42 -38.06 -13.47 -30.68
C ASN A 42 -37.70 -11.98 -30.45
N HIS A 43 -37.67 -11.50 -29.21
CA HIS A 43 -37.19 -10.14 -28.91
C HIS A 43 -36.15 -10.01 -27.77
N ILE A 44 -35.53 -11.13 -27.37
CA ILE A 44 -34.39 -11.15 -26.43
C ILE A 44 -33.08 -11.35 -27.22
N GLN A 45 -32.84 -10.50 -28.21
CA GLN A 45 -31.52 -10.32 -28.80
C GLN A 45 -31.33 -8.82 -29.06
N ARG A 46 -30.23 -8.27 -28.54
CA ARG A 46 -29.75 -6.87 -28.64
C ARG A 46 -30.04 -5.92 -27.47
N TYR A 47 -29.79 -6.38 -26.26
CA TYR A 47 -29.16 -5.53 -25.24
C TYR A 47 -27.92 -6.23 -24.67
N HIS A 48 -26.88 -6.38 -25.51
CA HIS A 48 -25.54 -6.60 -24.99
C HIS A 48 -25.06 -5.29 -24.36
N ARG A 49 -25.51 -5.02 -23.13
CA ARG A 49 -24.85 -4.04 -22.26
C ARG A 49 -23.52 -4.68 -21.90
N ALA A 50 -22.43 -4.19 -22.50
CA ALA A 50 -21.08 -4.60 -22.17
C ALA A 50 -20.85 -4.38 -20.68
N VAL A 51 -20.97 -5.45 -19.89
CA VAL A 51 -20.53 -5.45 -18.49
C VAL A 51 -19.02 -5.28 -18.52
N ARG A 52 -18.55 -4.06 -18.27
CA ARG A 52 -17.15 -3.82 -17.95
C ARG A 52 -16.88 -4.53 -16.63
N ILE A 53 -16.27 -5.71 -16.69
CA ILE A 53 -15.69 -6.38 -15.52
C ILE A 53 -14.56 -5.47 -15.02
N ILE A 54 -14.81 -4.69 -13.97
CA ILE A 54 -13.78 -3.85 -13.37
C ILE A 54 -12.92 -4.73 -12.47
N LYS A 55 -11.64 -4.87 -12.83
CA LYS A 55 -10.64 -5.64 -12.08
C LYS A 55 -10.30 -4.90 -10.78
N ARG A 56 -10.41 -5.57 -9.63
CA ARG A 56 -9.89 -5.13 -8.31
C ARG A 56 -8.47 -4.53 -8.46
N LYS A 57 -8.27 -3.29 -7.99
CA LYS A 57 -6.96 -2.60 -8.02
C LYS A 57 -6.09 -3.07 -6.84
N LYS A 58 -4.82 -2.64 -6.80
CA LYS A 58 -3.70 -3.42 -6.25
C LYS A 58 -2.85 -2.60 -5.27
N ARG A 59 -2.42 -3.25 -4.18
CA ARG A 59 -1.77 -2.70 -2.97
C ARG A 59 -0.30 -2.33 -3.08
N PHE A 60 0.46 -3.16 -3.78
CA PHE A 60 1.67 -2.68 -4.41
C PHE A 60 1.24 -2.30 -5.82
N ALA A 61 1.85 -1.29 -6.37
CA ALA A 61 1.38 -0.67 -7.59
C ALA A 61 0.99 -1.66 -8.72
N ALA A 62 -0.31 -1.72 -9.04
CA ALA A 62 -0.71 -1.27 -10.39
C ALA A 62 -1.17 0.20 -10.36
N ALA A 63 -0.60 0.93 -9.41
CA ALA A 63 -0.35 2.34 -9.33
C ALA A 63 1.06 2.64 -9.88
N GLN A 64 1.41 2.14 -11.07
CA GLN A 64 2.53 2.74 -11.81
C GLN A 64 2.23 4.21 -12.19
N THR A 65 1.09 4.77 -11.77
CA THR A 65 0.71 6.17 -12.02
C THR A 65 0.22 6.94 -10.79
N SER A 66 -0.16 6.31 -9.67
CA SER A 66 -0.70 7.05 -8.52
C SER A 66 0.39 7.57 -7.58
N ARG A 67 1.10 8.56 -8.09
CA ARG A 67 2.08 9.36 -7.36
C ARG A 67 1.97 10.78 -7.83
N TRP A 68 2.40 11.69 -6.98
CA TRP A 68 2.62 13.06 -7.37
C TRP A 68 3.74 13.15 -8.42
N ASP A 69 3.45 13.76 -9.57
CA ASP A 69 4.45 14.07 -10.60
C ASP A 69 5.13 15.43 -10.34
N LYS A 70 5.51 15.66 -9.09
CA LYS A 70 6.14 16.89 -8.57
C LYS A 70 7.52 16.61 -7.95
N MET A 71 8.09 15.45 -8.25
CA MET A 71 9.36 14.98 -7.71
C MET A 71 10.53 15.74 -8.34
N THR A 72 11.38 16.37 -7.53
CA THR A 72 12.61 17.00 -8.02
C THR A 72 13.69 15.96 -8.31
N SER A 73 14.76 16.38 -9.02
CA SER A 73 15.93 15.53 -9.30
C SER A 73 16.66 15.04 -8.03
N ASP A 74 16.56 15.80 -6.94
CA ASP A 74 17.24 15.53 -5.67
C ASP A 74 16.40 14.69 -4.70
N ASN A 75 15.40 13.98 -5.25
CA ASN A 75 14.44 13.18 -4.52
C ASN A 75 13.67 13.98 -3.46
N VAL A 76 13.32 15.25 -3.75
CA VAL A 76 12.40 16.04 -2.93
C VAL A 76 11.00 16.05 -3.54
N LEU A 77 9.98 15.76 -2.74
CA LEU A 77 8.57 15.97 -3.07
C LEU A 77 8.03 17.06 -2.16
N LYS A 78 7.60 18.18 -2.76
CA LYS A 78 7.02 19.30 -2.04
C LYS A 78 5.52 19.36 -2.34
N LEU A 79 4.71 19.32 -1.28
CA LEU A 79 3.25 19.39 -1.35
C LEU A 79 2.73 20.46 -0.41
N LYS A 80 1.58 21.05 -0.75
CA LYS A 80 0.86 22.01 0.07
C LYS A 80 -0.46 21.45 0.57
N TRP A 81 -0.85 21.77 1.79
CA TRP A 81 -2.14 21.35 2.34
C TRP A 81 -3.00 22.54 2.77
N PHE A 82 -4.32 22.40 2.68
CA PHE A 82 -5.29 23.43 3.09
C PHE A 82 -6.48 22.81 3.81
N ILE A 83 -6.99 23.47 4.85
CA ILE A 83 -8.19 23.03 5.55
C ILE A 83 -9.38 23.82 5.03
N SER A 84 -10.23 23.18 4.23
CA SER A 84 -11.43 23.79 3.63
C SER A 84 -12.53 23.97 4.67
N ARG A 85 -12.78 22.94 5.49
CA ARG A 85 -13.78 22.96 6.57
C ARG A 85 -13.18 22.36 7.83
N TYR A 86 -13.58 22.88 8.99
CA TYR A 86 -13.12 22.42 10.30
C TYR A 86 -14.28 21.79 11.05
N THR A 87 -14.01 20.69 11.76
CA THR A 87 -14.90 20.20 12.82
C THR A 87 -15.05 21.23 13.95
N ARG A 88 -16.15 21.13 14.71
CA ARG A 88 -16.39 21.92 15.92
C ARG A 88 -15.93 21.22 17.21
N ASP A 89 -15.53 19.96 17.12
CA ASP A 89 -15.16 19.14 18.29
C ASP A 89 -13.88 19.60 18.99
N MET A 90 -13.03 20.35 18.29
CA MET A 90 -11.75 20.82 18.82
C MET A 90 -11.34 22.20 18.25
N PRO A 91 -10.53 22.98 19.00
CA PRO A 91 -10.02 24.26 18.54
C PRO A 91 -9.24 24.18 17.23
N ARG A 92 -9.42 25.15 16.33
CA ARG A 92 -8.71 25.21 15.04
C ARG A 92 -7.19 25.19 15.18
N SER A 93 -6.64 25.79 16.24
CA SER A 93 -5.21 25.77 16.54
C SER A 93 -4.70 24.36 16.83
N GLU A 94 -5.52 23.55 17.51
CA GLU A 94 -5.21 22.17 17.86
C GLU A 94 -5.28 21.26 16.63
N ILE A 95 -6.31 21.42 15.79
CA ILE A 95 -6.43 20.75 14.49
C ILE A 95 -5.18 20.99 13.65
N ARG A 96 -4.78 22.27 13.48
CA ARG A 96 -3.59 22.63 12.70
C ARG A 96 -2.30 22.09 13.32
N SER A 97 -2.23 21.99 14.65
CA SER A 97 -1.08 21.40 15.34
C SER A 97 -0.95 19.90 15.01
N VAL A 98 -2.05 19.15 15.09
CA VAL A 98 -2.10 17.72 14.75
C VAL A 98 -1.74 17.49 13.28
N ILE A 99 -2.29 18.29 12.37
CA ILE A 99 -1.99 18.19 10.93
C ILE A 99 -0.51 18.42 10.66
N ARG A 100 0.08 19.51 11.20
CA ARG A 100 1.52 19.79 11.05
C ARG A 100 2.39 18.67 11.61
N LYS A 101 2.04 18.15 12.78
CA LYS A 101 2.78 17.06 13.41
C LYS A 101 2.71 15.78 12.55
N SER A 102 1.55 15.45 12.01
CA SER A 102 1.35 14.26 11.19
C SER A 102 2.13 14.33 9.87
N PHE A 103 2.10 15.48 9.18
CA PHE A 103 2.95 15.70 8.00
C PHE A 103 4.44 15.67 8.35
N ALA A 104 4.84 16.25 9.49
CA ALA A 104 6.23 16.20 9.95
C ALA A 104 6.71 14.76 10.23
N MET A 105 5.83 13.87 10.71
CA MET A 105 6.16 12.45 10.88
C MET A 105 6.48 11.79 9.53
N TRP A 106 5.66 12.00 8.49
CA TRP A 106 5.96 11.53 7.14
C TRP A 106 7.27 12.14 6.59
N SER A 107 7.57 13.41 6.87
CA SER A 107 8.83 14.05 6.47
C SER A 107 10.08 13.49 7.16
N THR A 108 9.95 12.98 8.40
CA THR A 108 11.11 12.64 9.24
C THR A 108 11.34 11.15 9.42
N GLN A 109 10.28 10.33 9.32
CA GLN A 109 10.35 8.90 9.63
C GLN A 109 10.40 7.98 8.39
N THR A 110 10.53 8.54 7.19
CA THR A 110 10.51 7.78 5.93
C THR A 110 11.89 7.35 5.42
N VAL A 111 12.95 7.72 6.15
CA VAL A 111 14.35 7.43 5.78
C VAL A 111 14.71 5.97 6.05
N ILE A 112 15.31 5.34 5.05
CA ILE A 112 15.98 4.04 5.17
C ILE A 112 17.48 4.27 5.00
N ASN A 113 18.25 4.22 6.09
CA ASN A 113 19.68 4.61 6.12
C ASN A 113 20.57 3.88 5.10
N SER A 114 20.17 2.70 4.65
CA SER A 114 20.93 1.90 3.69
C SER A 114 20.70 2.28 2.22
N MET A 115 19.70 3.11 1.89
CA MET A 115 19.34 3.43 0.50
C MET A 115 18.87 4.90 0.31
N PRO A 116 18.92 5.44 -0.92
CA PRO A 116 18.29 6.73 -1.21
C PRO A 116 16.82 6.71 -0.82
N SER A 117 16.40 7.74 -0.08
CA SER A 117 15.02 7.89 0.37
C SER A 117 14.37 9.13 -0.21
N VAL A 118 13.05 9.10 -0.39
CA VAL A 118 12.25 10.29 -0.71
C VAL A 118 12.32 11.28 0.45
N LYS A 119 12.44 12.57 0.13
CA LYS A 119 12.40 13.69 1.08
C LYS A 119 11.07 14.40 0.91
N LEU A 120 10.17 14.27 1.87
CA LEU A 120 8.86 14.92 1.84
C LEU A 120 8.94 16.30 2.51
N GLN A 121 8.37 17.31 1.85
CA GLN A 121 8.21 18.66 2.39
C GLN A 121 6.75 19.07 2.28
N PHE A 122 6.18 19.53 3.38
CA PHE A 122 4.79 19.95 3.46
C PHE A 122 4.69 21.38 3.97
N ASP A 123 4.02 22.23 3.20
CA ASP A 123 3.71 23.61 3.60
C ASP A 123 2.19 23.80 3.68
N GLU A 124 1.72 24.69 4.53
CA GLU A 124 0.31 25.07 4.52
C GLU A 124 0.06 26.08 3.38
N ALA A 125 -0.96 25.84 2.56
CA ALA A 125 -1.36 26.74 1.49
C ALA A 125 -2.07 27.99 2.04
N ALA A 126 -1.97 29.10 1.31
CA ALA A 126 -2.64 30.35 1.70
C ALA A 126 -4.16 30.31 1.43
N TYR A 127 -4.58 29.56 0.41
CA TYR A 127 -5.96 29.36 -0.01
C TYR A 127 -6.10 28.00 -0.72
N GLU A 128 -7.32 27.50 -0.85
CA GLU A 128 -7.61 26.15 -1.35
C GLU A 128 -7.01 25.87 -2.75
N GLY A 129 -7.13 26.81 -3.69
CA GLY A 129 -6.59 26.66 -5.04
C GLY A 129 -5.06 26.61 -5.16
N ASP A 130 -4.32 26.85 -4.08
CA ASP A 130 -2.86 26.67 -4.00
C ASP A 130 -2.47 25.36 -3.28
N ALA A 131 -3.44 24.54 -2.86
CA ALA A 131 -3.20 23.29 -2.18
C ALA A 131 -3.04 22.11 -3.15
N ASP A 132 -2.20 21.15 -2.75
CA ASP A 132 -2.16 19.81 -3.33
C ASP A 132 -3.09 18.84 -2.59
N ILE A 133 -3.30 19.08 -1.29
CA ILE A 133 -4.11 18.24 -0.41
C ILE A 133 -5.11 19.13 0.30
N VAL A 134 -6.38 19.02 -0.08
CA VAL A 134 -7.48 19.66 0.64
C VAL A 134 -7.98 18.73 1.73
N ILE A 135 -8.14 19.27 2.94
CA ILE A 135 -8.64 18.57 4.12
C ILE A 135 -9.99 19.15 4.46
N LEU A 136 -11.00 18.29 4.58
CA LEU A 136 -12.35 18.71 4.96
C LEU A 136 -12.99 17.75 5.94
N TRP A 137 -13.75 18.32 6.86
CA TRP A 137 -14.73 17.61 7.67
C TRP A 137 -16.12 17.81 7.06
N ALA A 138 -16.85 16.72 6.87
CA ALA A 138 -18.22 16.74 6.37
C ALA A 138 -19.00 15.52 6.84
N GLU A 139 -20.34 15.58 6.75
CA GLU A 139 -21.24 14.49 7.09
C GLU A 139 -21.95 13.99 5.83
N GLY A 140 -22.26 12.69 5.77
CA GLY A 140 -23.13 12.10 4.73
C GLY A 140 -22.69 12.42 3.29
N ASP A 141 -23.60 12.96 2.48
CA ASP A 141 -23.32 13.42 1.11
C ASP A 141 -22.63 14.78 1.11
N HIS A 142 -21.41 14.86 0.59
CA HIS A 142 -20.56 16.03 0.71
C HIS A 142 -19.86 16.45 -0.59
N GLY A 143 -20.40 16.03 -1.74
CA GLY A 143 -19.97 16.52 -3.06
C GLY A 143 -19.05 15.58 -3.84
N ASP A 144 -18.75 14.41 -3.30
CA ASP A 144 -18.10 13.31 -4.02
C ASP A 144 -18.99 12.05 -4.08
N ALA A 145 -18.47 10.94 -4.61
CA ALA A 145 -19.21 9.70 -4.78
C ALA A 145 -19.28 8.80 -3.52
N TYR A 146 -18.57 9.16 -2.45
CA TYR A 146 -18.31 8.33 -1.27
C TYR A 146 -18.92 8.98 -0.03
N LYS A 147 -20.21 8.72 0.18
CA LYS A 147 -20.94 9.32 1.31
C LYS A 147 -20.50 8.68 2.64
N PHE A 148 -20.38 9.49 3.69
CA PHE A 148 -20.15 8.97 5.04
C PHE A 148 -21.39 8.28 5.61
N ASP A 149 -21.17 7.33 6.52
CA ASP A 149 -22.23 6.51 7.15
C ASP A 149 -22.79 7.12 8.45
N GLY A 150 -22.20 8.21 8.95
CA GLY A 150 -22.60 8.85 10.19
C GLY A 150 -22.16 8.03 11.41
N THR A 151 -22.58 8.46 12.61
CA THR A 151 -22.10 7.82 13.85
C THR A 151 -22.43 6.34 13.93
N GLY A 152 -21.39 5.50 13.97
CA GLY A 152 -21.44 4.22 14.67
C GLY A 152 -22.37 3.13 14.11
N ASN A 153 -22.65 3.02 12.81
CA ASN A 153 -23.38 1.85 12.31
C ASN A 153 -22.91 1.27 10.96
N HIS A 154 -22.76 -0.06 10.98
CA HIS A 154 -22.58 -1.04 9.91
C HIS A 154 -21.24 -1.07 9.15
N THR A 155 -20.57 0.06 8.86
CA THR A 155 -19.27 0.07 8.16
C THR A 155 -18.15 0.87 8.86
N ASN A 156 -18.51 1.85 9.71
CA ASN A 156 -17.61 2.68 10.51
C ASN A 156 -16.59 3.41 9.64
N ILE A 157 -17.05 4.23 8.67
CA ILE A 157 -16.16 4.95 7.75
C ILE A 157 -15.71 6.25 8.42
N LEU A 158 -14.52 6.25 8.99
CA LEU A 158 -14.02 7.41 9.74
C LEU A 158 -13.46 8.51 8.82
N ALA A 159 -12.92 8.10 7.68
CA ALA A 159 -12.29 8.96 6.70
C ALA A 159 -12.15 8.22 5.38
N HIS A 160 -11.96 9.00 4.32
CA HIS A 160 -11.50 8.49 3.05
C HIS A 160 -10.54 9.47 2.38
N THR A 161 -9.65 8.93 1.57
CA THR A 161 -8.64 9.71 0.86
C THR A 161 -8.58 9.33 -0.60
N PHE A 162 -8.56 10.36 -1.44
CA PHE A 162 -8.33 10.20 -2.86
C PHE A 162 -6.84 10.10 -3.14
N TYR A 163 -6.46 9.09 -3.91
CA TYR A 163 -5.07 8.88 -4.28
C TYR A 163 -4.54 9.99 -5.20
N PRO A 164 -3.20 10.16 -5.28
CA PRO A 164 -2.61 10.95 -6.36
C PRO A 164 -3.13 10.48 -7.73
N THR A 165 -3.40 11.41 -8.64
CA THR A 165 -3.87 11.08 -10.01
C THR A 165 -5.20 10.33 -10.07
N TYR A 166 -6.03 10.40 -9.03
CA TYR A 166 -7.39 9.84 -9.00
C TYR A 166 -8.25 10.33 -10.19
N GLN A 167 -8.20 11.63 -10.48
CA GLN A 167 -8.85 12.31 -11.60
C GLN A 167 -7.83 13.03 -12.49
N GLU A 168 -8.17 13.16 -13.78
CA GLU A 168 -7.35 13.86 -14.77
C GLU A 168 -7.36 15.38 -14.58
N ASP A 169 -8.49 15.96 -14.15
CA ASP A 169 -8.63 17.39 -13.85
C ASP A 169 -7.99 17.81 -12.53
N GLY A 170 -7.71 16.83 -11.67
CA GLY A 170 -6.97 16.99 -10.42
C GLY A 170 -7.80 17.43 -9.23
N HIS A 171 -9.11 17.63 -9.36
CA HIS A 171 -9.89 18.36 -8.34
C HIS A 171 -9.87 17.69 -6.95
N LEU A 172 -9.92 16.36 -6.88
CA LEU A 172 -9.90 15.61 -5.62
C LEU A 172 -8.56 14.91 -5.36
N ASN A 173 -7.55 15.09 -6.21
CA ASN A 173 -6.34 14.27 -6.10
C ASN A 173 -5.61 14.55 -4.78
N GLY A 174 -5.45 13.54 -3.93
CA GLY A 174 -4.77 13.68 -2.65
C GLY A 174 -5.65 14.17 -1.50
N ASP A 175 -6.89 14.57 -1.77
CA ASP A 175 -7.76 15.16 -0.76
C ASP A 175 -8.16 14.14 0.31
N ILE A 176 -8.25 14.63 1.55
CA ILE A 176 -8.55 13.85 2.75
C ILE A 176 -9.87 14.35 3.34
N HIS A 177 -10.88 13.48 3.36
CA HIS A 177 -12.18 13.78 3.93
C HIS A 177 -12.35 13.00 5.24
N LEU A 178 -12.84 13.67 6.27
CA LEU A 178 -13.07 13.13 7.61
C LEU A 178 -14.57 13.23 7.94
N ASP A 179 -15.16 12.16 8.48
CA ASP A 179 -16.57 12.16 8.85
C ASP A 179 -16.80 13.06 10.07
N ASP A 180 -17.49 14.19 9.89
CA ASP A 180 -17.79 15.15 10.96
C ASP A 180 -18.94 14.68 11.87
N ALA A 181 -19.58 13.55 11.56
CA ALA A 181 -20.51 12.91 12.48
C ALA A 181 -19.77 12.25 13.65
N GLU A 182 -18.51 11.85 13.43
CA GLU A 182 -17.66 11.24 14.44
C GLU A 182 -17.17 12.27 15.46
N LYS A 183 -17.11 11.88 16.74
CA LYS A 183 -16.58 12.75 17.79
C LYS A 183 -15.06 12.73 17.78
N TRP A 184 -14.43 13.78 17.23
CA TRP A 184 -12.98 13.85 17.09
C TRP A 184 -12.26 14.32 18.35
N ILE A 185 -11.18 13.62 18.72
CA ILE A 185 -10.28 14.01 19.82
C ILE A 185 -8.82 14.05 19.34
N SER A 186 -8.08 15.00 19.87
CA SER A 186 -6.65 15.22 19.59
C SER A 186 -5.72 14.36 20.46
N ASP A 187 -6.21 13.92 21.62
CA ASP A 187 -5.52 13.02 22.52
C ASP A 187 -6.16 11.62 22.53
N SER A 188 -5.37 10.60 22.82
CA SER A 188 -5.83 9.22 22.89
C SER A 188 -6.60 8.91 24.19
N ARG A 189 -6.82 9.90 25.06
CA ARG A 189 -7.24 9.70 26.46
C ARG A 189 -8.73 9.98 26.68
N GLY A 190 -9.36 10.79 25.84
CA GLY A 190 -10.80 11.06 25.90
C GLY A 190 -11.69 9.99 25.24
N ASP A 191 -13.00 10.09 25.46
CA ASP A 191 -14.01 9.32 24.71
C ASP A 191 -14.24 9.98 23.35
N GLY A 192 -13.76 9.33 22.28
CA GLY A 192 -13.85 9.82 20.90
C GLY A 192 -12.87 9.13 19.96
N THR A 193 -12.98 9.48 18.67
CA THR A 193 -12.13 9.00 17.58
C THR A 193 -10.84 9.82 17.53
N SER A 194 -9.70 9.13 17.55
CA SER A 194 -8.38 9.77 17.54
C SER A 194 -8.07 10.37 16.17
N PHE A 195 -8.25 11.69 16.06
CA PHE A 195 -7.89 12.46 14.87
C PHE A 195 -6.45 12.22 14.40
N PRO A 196 -5.41 12.30 15.26
CA PRO A 196 -4.04 12.13 14.79
C PRO A 196 -3.80 10.74 14.17
N ASN A 197 -4.38 9.67 14.73
CA ASN A 197 -4.16 8.31 14.22
C ASN A 197 -4.89 8.05 12.89
N VAL A 198 -6.07 8.62 12.72
CA VAL A 198 -6.78 8.56 11.44
C VAL A 198 -6.04 9.38 10.40
N PHE A 199 -5.75 10.64 10.71
CA PHE A 199 -5.16 11.57 9.75
C PHE A 199 -3.77 11.13 9.26
N ILE A 200 -2.92 10.57 10.13
CA ILE A 200 -1.60 10.11 9.70
C ILE A 200 -1.67 8.96 8.68
N HIS A 201 -2.70 8.11 8.78
CA HIS A 201 -2.95 7.02 7.85
C HIS A 201 -3.45 7.56 6.51
N GLU A 202 -4.41 8.48 6.55
CA GLU A 202 -4.95 9.14 5.36
C GLU A 202 -3.88 9.88 4.55
N ILE A 203 -2.88 10.50 5.21
CA ILE A 203 -1.72 11.07 4.50
C ILE A 203 -1.00 10.01 3.65
N GLY A 204 -0.89 8.77 4.13
CA GLY A 204 -0.26 7.71 3.36
C GLY A 204 -1.02 7.39 2.07
N HIS A 205 -2.36 7.36 2.11
CA HIS A 205 -3.18 7.26 0.89
C HIS A 205 -3.00 8.47 -0.03
N SER A 206 -2.90 9.68 0.53
CA SER A 206 -2.60 10.92 -0.22
C SER A 206 -1.19 10.92 -0.84
N LEU A 207 -0.27 10.09 -0.31
CA LEU A 207 1.04 9.80 -0.89
C LEU A 207 1.04 8.58 -1.83
N GLY A 208 -0.13 7.97 -2.06
CA GLY A 208 -0.32 6.86 -2.98
C GLY A 208 -0.07 5.47 -2.39
N LEU A 209 -0.06 5.33 -1.07
CA LEU A 209 0.12 4.05 -0.39
C LEU A 209 -1.20 3.30 -0.22
N GLY A 210 -1.17 1.98 -0.38
CA GLY A 210 -2.28 1.10 0.01
C GLY A 210 -2.21 0.73 1.48
N HIS A 211 -3.29 0.14 2.00
CA HIS A 211 -3.29 -0.47 3.32
C HIS A 211 -2.13 -1.47 3.49
N SER A 212 -1.58 -1.63 4.69
CA SER A 212 -0.65 -2.68 5.12
C SER A 212 -1.39 -3.84 5.85
N LYS A 213 -0.69 -4.93 6.12
CA LYS A 213 -1.13 -6.21 6.74
C LYS A 213 -0.34 -6.39 8.03
N ARG A 214 0.74 -5.63 8.18
CA ARG A 214 1.52 -5.49 9.39
C ARG A 214 0.72 -4.62 10.34
N ALA A 215 0.33 -5.18 11.47
CA ALA A 215 -0.50 -4.48 12.45
C ALA A 215 0.22 -3.30 13.13
N ASP A 216 1.54 -3.24 13.02
CA ASP A 216 2.40 -2.15 13.49
C ASP A 216 2.64 -1.05 12.44
N ALA A 217 2.28 -1.29 11.18
CA ALA A 217 2.37 -0.29 10.12
C ALA A 217 1.27 0.78 10.25
N ILE A 218 1.63 2.03 9.96
CA ILE A 218 0.70 3.17 9.95
C ILE A 218 -0.42 2.91 8.96
N MET A 219 -0.10 2.28 7.83
CA MET A 219 -1.09 1.94 6.81
C MET A 219 -1.96 0.73 7.17
N TYR A 220 -1.90 0.17 8.38
CA TYR A 220 -2.84 -0.88 8.78
C TYR A 220 -4.29 -0.36 8.81
N PRO A 221 -5.28 -1.04 8.20
CA PRO A 221 -6.64 -0.51 7.98
C PRO A 221 -7.47 -0.29 9.26
N ILE A 222 -7.02 -0.83 10.40
CA ILE A 222 -7.70 -0.69 11.69
C ILE A 222 -6.89 0.26 12.56
N TYR A 223 -7.46 1.44 12.84
CA TYR A 223 -6.81 2.47 13.64
C TYR A 223 -6.60 2.03 15.10
N LYS A 224 -5.39 2.25 15.61
CA LYS A 224 -5.04 2.00 17.01
C LYS A 224 -4.98 3.33 17.76
N LYS A 225 -5.73 3.45 18.87
CA LYS A 225 -5.83 4.68 19.65
C LYS A 225 -4.48 5.19 20.18
N ASP A 226 -3.49 4.31 20.40
CA ASP A 226 -2.21 4.67 21.05
C ASP A 226 -1.00 4.76 20.10
N MET A 227 -1.22 4.81 18.78
CA MET A 227 -0.12 4.66 17.81
C MET A 227 0.92 5.78 17.86
N ILE A 228 0.50 7.05 17.93
CA ILE A 228 1.40 8.19 17.67
C ILE A 228 2.29 8.59 18.87
N GLY A 229 2.03 8.06 20.06
CA GLY A 229 2.78 8.43 21.28
C GLY A 229 4.29 8.15 21.18
N ASN A 230 4.68 7.04 20.53
CA ASN A 230 6.08 6.58 20.39
C ASN A 230 6.34 5.79 19.08
N ALA A 231 5.43 5.76 18.12
CA ALA A 231 5.61 4.93 16.91
C ALA A 231 6.68 5.52 15.97
N SER A 232 7.65 4.67 15.62
CA SER A 232 8.39 4.76 14.36
C SER A 232 7.53 4.14 13.26
N PHE A 233 7.57 4.73 12.06
CA PHE A 233 6.99 4.08 10.88
C PHE A 233 7.60 2.71 10.66
N ASP A 234 6.75 1.78 10.28
CA ASP A 234 7.17 0.42 9.96
C ASP A 234 8.04 0.42 8.70
N LEU A 235 8.94 -0.55 8.58
CA LEU A 235 9.77 -0.68 7.39
C LEU A 235 8.93 -0.89 6.12
N ASP A 236 7.77 -1.54 6.23
CA ASP A 236 6.81 -1.70 5.13
C ASP A 236 6.28 -0.36 4.62
N ASP A 237 5.87 0.56 5.51
CA ASP A 237 5.44 1.91 5.13
C ASP A 237 6.56 2.66 4.39
N LYS A 238 7.79 2.61 4.95
CA LYS A 238 8.98 3.23 4.37
C LYS A 238 9.30 2.64 2.99
N CYS A 239 9.22 1.31 2.85
CA CYS A 239 9.52 0.62 1.61
C CYS A 239 8.47 0.86 0.53
N ALA A 240 7.18 0.86 0.88
CA ALA A 240 6.11 1.16 -0.06
C ALA A 240 6.24 2.58 -0.63
N LEU A 241 6.55 3.55 0.23
CA LEU A 241 6.78 4.93 -0.20
C LEU A 241 8.01 5.06 -1.12
N ASN A 242 9.15 4.51 -0.72
CA ASN A 242 10.36 4.57 -1.53
C ASN A 242 10.22 3.80 -2.85
N TRP A 243 9.49 2.69 -2.85
CA TRP A 243 9.16 1.95 -4.07
C TRP A 243 8.40 2.83 -5.07
N ASN A 244 7.45 3.65 -4.59
CA ASN A 244 6.63 4.52 -5.43
C ASN A 244 7.42 5.73 -6.00
N TYR A 245 8.25 6.37 -5.16
CA TYR A 245 8.90 7.63 -5.52
C TYR A 245 10.34 7.50 -6.02
N ILE A 246 11.14 6.63 -5.40
CA ILE A 246 12.55 6.40 -5.72
C ILE A 246 12.72 5.26 -6.73
N GLY A 247 11.97 4.19 -6.52
CA GLY A 247 11.98 2.99 -7.36
C GLY A 247 12.29 1.72 -6.57
N PRO A 248 12.25 0.57 -7.25
CA PRO A 248 12.28 -0.73 -6.60
C PRO A 248 13.70 -1.12 -6.20
N THR A 249 13.84 -1.67 -5.00
CA THR A 249 15.11 -2.19 -4.46
C THR A 249 14.94 -3.63 -3.99
N ASN A 250 16.06 -4.35 -3.85
CA ASN A 250 16.03 -5.72 -3.35
C ASN A 250 15.48 -5.79 -1.91
N LEU A 251 15.85 -4.83 -1.06
CA LEU A 251 15.34 -4.70 0.31
C LEU A 251 13.81 -4.65 0.30
N CYS A 252 13.24 -3.69 -0.44
CA CYS A 252 11.80 -3.49 -0.43
C CYS A 252 11.02 -4.60 -1.14
N LEU A 253 11.65 -5.34 -2.06
CA LEU A 253 11.09 -6.56 -2.61
C LEU A 253 10.96 -7.66 -1.55
N PHE A 254 11.99 -7.86 -0.73
CA PHE A 254 11.94 -8.86 0.34
C PHE A 254 11.00 -8.43 1.47
N VAL A 255 10.98 -7.14 1.84
CA VAL A 255 9.99 -6.59 2.78
C VAL A 255 8.57 -6.87 2.28
N TRP A 256 8.29 -6.58 1.00
CA TRP A 256 7.01 -6.90 0.36
C TRP A 256 6.65 -8.38 0.43
N LEU A 257 7.60 -9.27 0.12
CA LEU A 257 7.38 -10.72 0.20
C LEU A 257 6.97 -11.13 1.63
N MET A 258 7.65 -10.60 2.64
CA MET A 258 7.38 -10.90 4.04
C MET A 258 6.07 -10.26 4.55
N SER A 259 5.74 -9.03 4.14
CA SER A 259 4.57 -8.29 4.65
C SER A 259 3.26 -8.59 3.90
N GLU A 260 3.34 -8.97 2.61
CA GLU A 260 2.15 -9.19 1.77
C GLU A 260 1.87 -10.64 1.43
N VAL A 261 2.92 -11.34 1.03
CA VAL A 261 2.76 -12.59 0.30
C VAL A 261 2.65 -13.73 1.29
N LEU A 262 3.55 -13.78 2.29
CA LEU A 262 3.52 -14.82 3.31
C LEU A 262 2.23 -14.81 4.14
N PRO A 263 1.72 -13.67 4.66
CA PRO A 263 0.48 -13.69 5.43
C PRO A 263 -0.74 -14.21 4.65
N ARG A 264 -0.80 -13.99 3.32
CA ARG A 264 -1.90 -14.48 2.46
C ARG A 264 -1.90 -16.00 2.28
N GLN A 265 -0.74 -16.66 2.31
CA GLN A 265 -0.68 -18.13 2.15
C GLN A 265 -1.31 -18.86 3.35
N ILE A 266 -1.28 -18.22 4.53
CA ILE A 266 -1.87 -18.74 5.77
C ILE A 266 -3.41 -18.65 5.72
N GLU A 267 -3.95 -17.51 5.27
CA GLU A 267 -5.39 -17.30 5.06
C GLU A 267 -5.97 -18.32 4.05
N HIS A 268 -5.24 -18.65 2.98
CA HIS A 268 -5.71 -19.58 1.95
C HIS A 268 -5.65 -21.07 2.33
N LYS A 269 -4.86 -21.47 3.34
CA LYS A 269 -4.92 -22.85 3.90
C LYS A 269 -6.18 -23.07 4.76
N MET A 270 -6.79 -22.00 5.31
CA MET A 270 -8.01 -22.07 6.11
C MET A 270 -9.31 -21.85 5.31
N ASN A 271 -9.22 -21.27 4.11
CA ASN A 271 -10.38 -20.97 3.26
C ASN A 271 -11.04 -22.18 2.57
N ASP A 272 -10.50 -23.40 2.71
CA ASP A 272 -11.27 -24.62 2.36
C ASP A 272 -12.34 -24.96 3.41
N TYR A 273 -12.38 -24.26 4.56
CA TYR A 273 -13.35 -24.52 5.64
C TYR A 273 -14.16 -23.31 6.16
N ALA A 274 -13.92 -22.08 5.72
CA ALA A 274 -14.74 -20.95 6.17
C ALA A 274 -14.85 -19.82 5.14
N SER A 275 -16.05 -19.65 4.60
CA SER A 275 -16.48 -18.46 3.88
C SER A 275 -16.50 -17.23 4.79
N GLY A 276 -15.78 -16.17 4.41
CA GLY A 276 -16.23 -14.80 4.66
C GLY A 276 -15.82 -14.11 5.97
N MET A 277 -14.73 -14.51 6.62
CA MET A 277 -14.07 -13.68 7.64
C MET A 277 -12.55 -13.73 7.46
N ASP A 278 -11.93 -12.55 7.28
CA ASP A 278 -10.49 -12.38 7.14
C ASP A 278 -9.77 -12.73 8.46
N PHE A 279 -9.43 -14.02 8.64
CA PHE A 279 -8.59 -14.50 9.73
C PHE A 279 -7.12 -14.11 9.48
N ASN A 280 -6.75 -12.91 9.93
CA ASN A 280 -5.37 -12.45 9.96
C ASN A 280 -4.62 -13.14 11.13
N ILE A 281 -3.91 -14.24 10.89
CA ILE A 281 -3.13 -14.95 11.93
C ILE A 281 -1.94 -14.11 12.46
N VAL A 282 -1.58 -13.01 11.79
CA VAL A 282 -0.57 -12.04 12.27
C VAL A 282 -1.13 -11.09 13.37
N GLN A 283 -2.38 -11.30 13.81
CA GLN A 283 -3.14 -10.38 14.68
C GLN A 283 -2.56 -10.04 16.05
N LYS A 284 -1.50 -10.71 16.53
CA LYS A 284 -0.92 -10.40 17.84
C LYS A 284 0.59 -10.18 17.74
N LEU A 285 1.00 -9.02 17.27
CA LEU A 285 2.16 -8.36 17.89
C LEU A 285 1.59 -7.54 19.06
N PRO A 286 1.89 -7.89 20.32
CA PRO A 286 1.54 -7.04 21.45
C PRO A 286 2.08 -5.64 21.20
N GLY A 287 1.23 -4.63 21.40
CA GLY A 287 1.69 -3.25 21.50
C GLY A 287 2.79 -3.14 22.56
N SER A 288 3.82 -2.34 22.25
CA SER A 288 4.94 -2.00 23.15
C SER A 288 5.73 -3.18 23.76
N GLY A 289 5.85 -4.31 23.06
CA GLY A 289 6.83 -5.34 23.41
C GLY A 289 8.26 -4.89 23.11
N ASP A 290 9.23 -5.29 23.93
CA ASP A 290 10.66 -5.09 23.62
C ASP A 290 11.05 -5.79 22.30
N SER A 291 12.18 -5.40 21.70
CA SER A 291 12.63 -5.98 20.41
C SER A 291 12.71 -7.52 20.44
N TYR A 292 12.98 -8.10 21.61
CA TYR A 292 13.07 -9.53 21.83
C TYR A 292 11.72 -10.25 21.70
N SER A 293 10.65 -9.68 22.28
CA SER A 293 9.29 -10.22 22.15
C SER A 293 8.75 -10.19 20.71
N LYS A 294 9.09 -9.16 19.92
CA LYS A 294 8.74 -9.09 18.48
C LYS A 294 9.41 -10.20 17.68
N ILE A 295 10.69 -10.46 17.98
CA ILE A 295 11.49 -11.50 17.36
C ILE A 295 10.88 -12.90 17.60
N ILE A 296 10.53 -13.21 18.86
CA ILE A 296 9.92 -14.50 19.22
C ILE A 296 8.57 -14.67 18.53
N THR A 297 7.71 -13.65 18.60
CA THR A 297 6.38 -13.67 17.97
C THR A 297 6.50 -13.91 16.46
N PHE A 298 7.44 -13.25 15.80
CA PHE A 298 7.64 -13.41 14.36
C PHE A 298 8.16 -14.81 13.99
N LYS A 299 9.06 -15.37 14.80
CA LYS A 299 9.55 -16.74 14.63
C LYS A 299 8.38 -17.75 14.71
N GLU A 300 7.54 -17.65 15.73
CA GLU A 300 6.36 -18.51 15.91
C GLU A 300 5.41 -18.40 14.71
N GLN A 301 5.13 -17.18 14.27
CA GLN A 301 4.28 -16.94 13.08
C GLN A 301 4.83 -17.58 11.81
N LEU A 302 6.15 -17.51 11.57
CA LEU A 302 6.77 -18.15 10.43
C LEU A 302 6.71 -19.69 10.50
N GLN A 303 6.80 -20.26 11.71
CA GLN A 303 6.67 -21.71 11.92
C GLN A 303 5.23 -22.18 11.67
N GLU A 304 4.24 -21.45 12.18
CA GLU A 304 2.82 -21.77 12.01
C GLU A 304 2.34 -21.59 10.55
N ALA A 305 2.89 -20.61 9.83
CA ALA A 305 2.50 -20.31 8.45
C ALA A 305 2.75 -21.48 7.48
N GLY A 306 3.84 -22.22 7.69
CA GLY A 306 4.39 -23.20 6.76
C GLY A 306 4.81 -22.55 5.43
N LEU A 307 6.10 -22.26 5.30
CA LEU A 307 6.67 -21.52 4.16
C LEU A 307 6.44 -22.27 2.82
N PRO A 308 6.04 -21.55 1.74
CA PRO A 308 5.81 -22.19 0.45
C PRO A 308 7.13 -22.59 -0.23
N GLN A 309 7.17 -23.82 -0.74
CA GLN A 309 8.30 -24.36 -1.50
C GLN A 309 8.03 -24.30 -3.00
N CYS A 310 9.00 -23.82 -3.76
CA CYS A 310 8.96 -23.92 -5.22
C CYS A 310 9.56 -25.27 -5.62
N GLU A 311 8.70 -26.25 -5.87
CA GLU A 311 9.09 -27.56 -6.42
C GLU A 311 8.74 -27.61 -7.91
N ASP A 312 9.46 -28.43 -8.67
CA ASP A 312 9.23 -28.59 -10.12
C ASP A 312 7.81 -29.07 -10.46
N ASN A 313 7.14 -29.71 -9.49
CA ASN A 313 5.80 -30.29 -9.63
C ASN A 313 4.66 -29.33 -9.23
N ASN A 314 4.96 -28.12 -8.72
CA ASN A 314 3.97 -27.24 -8.12
C ASN A 314 3.93 -25.84 -8.77
N SER A 315 2.75 -25.22 -8.73
CA SER A 315 2.51 -23.91 -9.37
C SER A 315 2.94 -22.71 -8.49
N VAL A 316 3.75 -22.92 -7.44
CA VAL A 316 4.11 -21.85 -6.49
C VAL A 316 4.92 -20.75 -7.17
N ARG A 317 5.91 -21.14 -7.98
CA ARG A 317 6.71 -20.19 -8.78
C ARG A 317 5.83 -19.33 -9.67
N GLU A 318 4.94 -19.94 -10.46
CA GLU A 318 4.04 -19.22 -11.35
C GLU A 318 3.12 -18.25 -10.58
N LYS A 319 2.70 -18.61 -9.36
CA LYS A 319 1.92 -17.71 -8.50
C LYS A 319 2.75 -16.49 -8.09
N PHE A 320 4.03 -16.65 -7.75
CA PHE A 320 4.92 -15.51 -7.48
C PHE A 320 5.13 -14.63 -8.70
N GLU A 321 5.40 -15.21 -9.87
CA GLU A 321 5.53 -14.45 -11.12
C GLU A 321 4.27 -13.61 -11.39
N ARG A 322 3.08 -14.22 -11.24
CA ARG A 322 1.80 -13.50 -11.36
C ARG A 322 1.64 -12.40 -10.31
N LEU A 323 2.14 -12.59 -9.09
CA LEU A 323 2.10 -11.55 -8.05
C LEU A 323 3.07 -10.41 -8.39
N LEU A 324 4.26 -10.70 -8.91
CA LEU A 324 5.23 -9.69 -9.37
C LEU A 324 4.65 -8.87 -10.53
N GLU A 325 4.07 -9.52 -11.54
CA GLU A 325 3.41 -8.81 -12.66
C GLU A 325 2.21 -8.01 -12.19
N LYS A 326 1.33 -8.63 -11.39
CA LYS A 326 0.10 -7.96 -11.00
C LYS A 326 0.42 -6.87 -9.99
N LYS A 327 1.04 -7.19 -8.87
CA LYS A 327 1.19 -6.28 -7.73
C LYS A 327 2.42 -5.39 -7.83
N LEU A 328 3.45 -5.73 -8.59
CA LEU A 328 4.65 -4.87 -8.70
C LEU A 328 4.89 -4.35 -10.13
N ASP A 329 4.00 -4.70 -11.06
CA ASP A 329 4.04 -4.29 -12.47
C ASP A 329 5.37 -4.62 -13.15
N PHE A 330 5.90 -5.79 -12.82
CA PHE A 330 7.05 -6.36 -13.50
C PHE A 330 6.62 -6.79 -14.91
N SER A 331 7.54 -6.63 -15.88
CA SER A 331 7.37 -7.30 -17.17
C SER A 331 7.37 -8.81 -16.96
N ILE A 332 6.71 -9.56 -17.84
CA ILE A 332 6.70 -11.04 -17.81
C ILE A 332 8.12 -11.61 -17.65
N ARG A 333 9.08 -11.06 -18.39
CA ARG A 333 10.50 -11.46 -18.29
C ARG A 333 11.07 -11.22 -16.89
N HIS A 334 10.88 -10.02 -16.36
CA HIS A 334 11.41 -9.65 -15.04
C HIS A 334 10.73 -10.43 -13.91
N ALA A 335 9.43 -10.67 -14.05
CA ALA A 335 8.67 -11.50 -13.13
C ALA A 335 9.22 -12.93 -13.09
N SER A 336 9.55 -13.51 -14.24
CA SER A 336 10.16 -14.84 -14.29
C SER A 336 11.53 -14.88 -13.62
N GLU A 337 12.41 -13.91 -13.92
CA GLU A 337 13.75 -13.82 -13.32
C GLU A 337 13.70 -13.62 -11.79
N TYR A 338 12.79 -12.77 -11.30
CA TYR A 338 12.64 -12.52 -9.87
C TYR A 338 11.76 -13.55 -9.15
N GLY A 339 10.97 -14.35 -9.87
CA GLY A 339 10.29 -15.52 -9.34
C GLY A 339 11.30 -16.51 -8.76
N ASP A 340 12.41 -16.77 -9.47
CA ASP A 340 13.52 -17.59 -8.98
C ASP A 340 14.17 -16.98 -7.73
N VAL A 341 14.35 -15.66 -7.69
CA VAL A 341 14.91 -14.96 -6.53
C VAL A 341 14.01 -15.14 -5.30
N MET A 342 12.69 -15.01 -5.46
CA MET A 342 11.72 -15.22 -4.38
C MET A 342 11.73 -16.68 -3.89
N CYS A 343 11.77 -17.64 -4.81
CA CYS A 343 11.87 -19.07 -4.48
C CYS A 343 13.14 -19.40 -3.70
N ASN A 344 14.29 -18.89 -4.15
CA ASN A 344 15.58 -19.09 -3.49
C ASN A 344 15.63 -18.45 -2.10
N PHE A 345 15.03 -17.26 -1.94
CA PHE A 345 14.86 -16.63 -0.64
C PHE A 345 14.02 -17.54 0.29
N LEU A 346 12.86 -18.01 -0.15
CA LEU A 346 12.00 -18.81 0.71
C LEU A 346 12.59 -20.17 1.08
N ALA A 347 13.24 -20.85 0.14
CA ALA A 347 13.97 -22.08 0.40
C ALA A 347 15.10 -21.87 1.43
N GLY A 348 15.83 -20.75 1.31
CA GLY A 348 16.85 -20.36 2.27
C GLY A 348 16.28 -20.08 3.66
N LEU A 349 15.16 -19.36 3.75
CA LEU A 349 14.50 -19.06 5.02
C LEU A 349 14.02 -20.35 5.69
N GLN A 350 13.34 -21.22 4.94
CA GLN A 350 12.80 -22.46 5.46
C GLN A 350 13.85 -23.41 6.01
N LYS A 351 14.97 -23.60 5.28
CA LYS A 351 16.09 -24.43 5.75
C LYS A 351 16.57 -24.03 7.16
N ARG A 352 16.42 -22.76 7.51
CA ARG A 352 16.84 -22.20 8.82
C ARG A 352 15.75 -22.28 9.87
N MET A 353 14.48 -22.32 9.46
CA MET A 353 13.34 -22.55 10.34
C MET A 353 13.22 -24.02 10.76
N ASP A 354 13.58 -24.98 9.90
CA ASP A 354 13.41 -26.43 10.13
C ASP A 354 14.54 -27.08 10.95
N GLY A 355 15.65 -26.38 11.21
CA GLY A 355 16.79 -26.91 11.97
C GLY A 355 16.86 -26.45 13.44
N TYR A 356 17.78 -27.05 14.23
CA TYR A 356 18.22 -26.58 15.57
C TYR A 356 18.83 -25.14 15.57
N GLY A 357 18.76 -24.42 14.44
CA GLY A 357 19.34 -23.10 14.20
C GLY A 357 18.36 -21.93 14.24
N ALA A 358 17.05 -22.17 14.38
CA ALA A 358 16.07 -21.08 14.48
C ALA A 358 16.38 -20.15 15.66
N ASP A 359 16.81 -20.69 16.81
CA ASP A 359 17.24 -19.89 17.97
C ASP A 359 18.50 -19.04 17.69
N LYS A 360 19.40 -19.52 16.82
CA LYS A 360 20.62 -18.78 16.41
C LYS A 360 20.37 -17.71 15.35
N LEU A 361 19.25 -17.78 14.62
CA LEU A 361 18.85 -16.77 13.64
C LEU A 361 18.31 -15.50 14.32
N PHE A 362 17.76 -15.69 15.52
CA PHE A 362 17.03 -14.70 16.30
C PHE A 362 17.74 -14.33 17.62
N ASP A 363 18.96 -14.82 17.86
CA ASP A 363 19.78 -14.48 19.03
C ASP A 363 20.29 -13.03 18.96
N GLN A 364 20.04 -12.28 20.03
CA GLN A 364 20.31 -10.85 20.17
C GLN A 364 21.82 -10.53 20.09
N ALA A 365 22.70 -11.47 20.49
CA ALA A 365 24.15 -11.32 20.38
C ALA A 365 24.66 -11.33 18.92
N THR A 366 23.91 -11.95 18.00
CA THR A 366 24.30 -12.05 16.57
C THR A 366 23.72 -10.94 15.69
N LEU A 367 22.85 -10.09 16.23
CA LEU A 367 22.36 -8.88 15.57
C LEU A 367 23.38 -7.71 15.61
N GLN A 368 24.62 -7.95 16.05
CA GLN A 368 25.71 -6.97 16.08
C GLN A 368 26.59 -6.95 14.80
N VAL A 369 26.31 -7.78 13.78
CA VAL A 369 27.20 -7.90 12.61
C VAL A 369 26.92 -6.86 11.52
N THR A 370 28.00 -6.30 10.97
CA THR A 370 28.09 -5.15 10.07
C THR A 370 28.68 -5.54 8.70
N SER A 371 28.26 -6.65 8.08
CA SER A 371 28.74 -6.90 6.72
C SER A 371 28.08 -5.93 5.74
N PHE A 372 28.82 -4.87 5.42
CA PHE A 372 28.49 -3.83 4.45
C PHE A 372 28.09 -4.39 3.07
N ASP A 373 28.50 -5.61 2.74
CA ASP A 373 28.28 -6.22 1.43
C ASP A 373 26.80 -6.53 1.17
N TYR A 374 26.07 -7.11 2.14
CA TYR A 374 24.65 -7.39 1.95
C TYR A 374 23.81 -6.12 1.97
N LEU A 375 24.12 -5.15 2.83
CA LEU A 375 23.44 -3.86 2.85
C LEU A 375 23.52 -3.16 1.50
N LYS A 376 24.70 -3.20 0.86
CA LYS A 376 24.91 -2.64 -0.48
C LYS A 376 24.11 -3.38 -1.55
N ILE A 377 23.91 -4.68 -1.42
CA ILE A 377 23.11 -5.49 -2.37
C ILE A 377 21.61 -5.26 -2.15
N LEU A 378 21.17 -5.21 -0.89
CA LEU A 378 19.79 -4.94 -0.52
C LEU A 378 19.34 -3.54 -0.95
N SER A 379 20.23 -2.53 -0.86
CA SER A 379 19.92 -1.16 -1.26
C SER A 379 20.04 -0.89 -2.76
N GLN A 380 20.57 -1.83 -3.54
CA GLN A 380 20.66 -1.66 -4.99
C GLN A 380 19.27 -1.62 -5.63
N PRO A 381 19.07 -0.74 -6.63
CA PRO A 381 17.93 -0.84 -7.52
C PRO A 381 17.85 -2.23 -8.14
N LEU A 382 16.63 -2.70 -8.42
CA LEU A 382 16.46 -3.92 -9.19
C LEU A 382 17.17 -3.78 -10.55
N ARG A 383 17.71 -4.88 -11.08
CA ARG A 383 18.58 -4.88 -12.28
C ARG A 383 17.83 -4.63 -13.60
N PHE A 384 16.84 -3.74 -13.62
CA PHE A 384 16.13 -3.35 -14.83
C PHE A 384 15.88 -1.84 -14.86
N PRO A 385 16.03 -1.19 -16.02
CA PRO A 385 15.50 0.15 -16.18
C PRO A 385 13.97 0.05 -16.22
N LEU A 386 13.31 0.50 -15.15
CA LEU A 386 11.92 0.93 -15.27
C LEU A 386 11.87 2.00 -16.36
N ARG A 387 10.90 1.89 -17.28
CA ARG A 387 10.63 2.92 -18.29
C ARG A 387 10.29 4.24 -17.59
N ARG A 388 11.29 5.05 -17.22
CA ARG A 388 11.10 6.50 -17.17
C ARG A 388 10.65 6.90 -18.57
N LYS A 389 9.49 7.52 -18.70
CA LYS A 389 9.14 8.29 -19.92
C LYS A 389 10.18 9.41 -20.05
N GLN A 390 11.35 9.10 -20.62
CA GLN A 390 12.30 10.10 -21.05
C GLN A 390 11.64 10.87 -22.19
N ARG A 391 11.34 12.15 -21.94
CA ARG A 391 11.22 13.14 -23.02
C ARG A 391 12.49 13.02 -23.88
N ARG A 392 12.32 12.73 -25.17
CA ARG A 392 13.41 12.68 -26.15
C ARG A 392 14.16 14.02 -26.12
N LEU A 393 15.38 14.01 -25.60
CA LEU A 393 16.40 14.98 -25.97
C LEU A 393 17.30 14.27 -26.97
N HIS A 394 17.19 14.68 -28.24
CA HIS A 394 18.15 14.35 -29.27
C HIS A 394 19.49 14.99 -28.89
N LEU A 395 20.57 14.21 -28.75
CA LEU A 395 21.92 14.68 -29.07
C LEU A 395 22.92 13.51 -29.22
N GLU A 396 23.39 13.43 -30.46
CA GLU A 396 24.64 12.93 -31.06
C GLU A 396 25.47 11.79 -30.44
N LYS A 397 25.81 10.86 -31.35
CA LYS A 397 26.77 9.77 -31.19
C LYS A 397 28.18 10.30 -30.96
N SER A 398 28.83 9.84 -29.89
CA SER A 398 30.28 9.73 -29.83
C SER A 398 30.67 8.32 -29.40
N SER A 399 31.48 7.67 -30.23
CA SER A 399 32.00 6.32 -30.06
C SER A 399 33.24 6.36 -29.17
N SER A 400 33.19 5.77 -27.98
CA SER A 400 34.39 5.40 -27.24
C SER A 400 34.31 3.93 -26.81
N ARG A 401 35.16 3.11 -27.44
CA ARG A 401 35.46 1.73 -27.04
C ARG A 401 36.09 1.76 -25.64
N HIS A 402 35.49 1.04 -24.69
CA HIS A 402 36.13 0.76 -23.40
C HIS A 402 36.29 -0.74 -23.17
N HIS A 403 37.52 -1.06 -22.78
CA HIS A 403 38.05 -2.39 -22.55
C HIS A 403 37.21 -3.19 -21.55
N ARG A 404 36.80 -4.38 -21.98
CA ARG A 404 36.15 -5.40 -21.17
C ARG A 404 37.21 -6.05 -20.26
N ARG A 405 37.37 -5.54 -19.05
CA ARG A 405 38.17 -6.19 -18.01
C ARG A 405 37.28 -7.26 -17.36
N HIS A 406 37.54 -8.53 -17.67
CA HIS A 406 36.95 -9.67 -16.98
C HIS A 406 37.30 -9.61 -15.49
N GLN A 407 36.31 -9.37 -14.63
CA GLN A 407 36.36 -9.67 -13.20
C GLN A 407 35.61 -10.98 -12.95
N THR A 408 36.37 -12.06 -12.73
CA THR A 408 35.91 -13.41 -12.43
C THR A 408 35.53 -13.63 -10.95
N HIS A 409 35.00 -12.60 -10.28
CA HIS A 409 34.53 -12.66 -8.88
C HIS A 409 33.00 -12.58 -8.72
N THR A 410 32.22 -12.73 -9.79
CA THR A 410 30.91 -12.03 -9.88
C THR A 410 29.64 -12.89 -9.85
N ALA A 411 29.72 -14.23 -9.78
CA ALA A 411 28.52 -15.08 -9.80
C ALA A 411 27.96 -15.47 -8.41
N ALA A 412 28.82 -15.63 -7.39
CA ALA A 412 28.39 -16.07 -6.04
C ALA A 412 27.67 -14.96 -5.24
N ASN A 413 28.06 -13.69 -5.44
CA ASN A 413 27.54 -12.55 -4.68
C ASN A 413 26.31 -11.89 -5.35
N SER A 414 25.52 -12.67 -6.10
CA SER A 414 24.36 -12.18 -6.84
C SER A 414 23.09 -12.77 -6.25
N ILE A 415 22.05 -11.95 -6.01
CA ILE A 415 20.74 -12.42 -5.51
C ILE A 415 20.07 -13.47 -6.40
N PHE A 416 20.49 -13.53 -7.67
CA PHE A 416 20.02 -14.51 -8.65
C PHE A 416 20.70 -15.88 -8.50
N ASN A 417 21.72 -15.99 -7.64
CA ASN A 417 22.36 -17.25 -7.30
C ASN A 417 21.70 -17.82 -6.04
N SER A 418 21.28 -19.08 -6.08
CA SER A 418 20.67 -19.76 -4.94
C SER A 418 21.58 -19.83 -3.70
N GLN A 419 22.90 -19.80 -3.88
CA GLN A 419 23.89 -19.81 -2.79
C GLN A 419 24.03 -18.46 -2.07
N PHE A 420 23.43 -17.39 -2.59
CA PHE A 420 23.50 -16.04 -2.00
C PHE A 420 22.83 -15.96 -0.62
N PHE A 421 21.75 -16.71 -0.42
CA PHE A 421 20.90 -16.64 0.77
C PHE A 421 21.50 -17.45 1.94
N THR A 422 22.57 -16.90 2.52
CA THR A 422 23.34 -17.48 3.63
C THR A 422 22.74 -17.15 5.02
N ASP A 423 23.28 -17.75 6.09
CA ASP A 423 22.84 -17.47 7.46
C ASP A 423 23.08 -16.00 7.83
N GLU A 424 24.21 -15.47 7.37
CA GLU A 424 24.60 -14.08 7.60
C GLU A 424 23.67 -13.10 6.88
N PHE A 425 23.23 -13.44 5.66
CA PHE A 425 22.23 -12.65 4.95
C PHE A 425 20.93 -12.53 5.75
N TYR A 426 20.37 -13.65 6.24
CA TYR A 426 19.09 -13.62 6.97
C TYR A 426 19.20 -12.90 8.31
N LYS A 427 20.31 -13.07 9.04
CA LYS A 427 20.54 -12.31 10.28
C LYS A 427 20.47 -10.80 10.05
N GLN A 428 21.12 -10.32 8.99
CA GLN A 428 21.10 -8.89 8.66
C GLN A 428 19.75 -8.43 8.14
N PHE A 429 19.13 -9.19 7.23
CA PHE A 429 17.81 -8.86 6.71
C PHE A 429 16.77 -8.80 7.83
N LEU A 430 16.71 -9.81 8.71
CA LEU A 430 15.75 -9.86 9.81
C LEU A 430 16.01 -8.77 10.85
N LYS A 431 17.27 -8.39 11.08
CA LYS A 431 17.60 -7.21 11.90
C LYS A 431 16.94 -5.95 11.36
N ILE A 432 17.08 -5.70 10.06
CA ILE A 432 16.51 -4.51 9.42
C ILE A 432 14.97 -4.61 9.43
N TYR A 433 14.43 -5.79 9.16
CA TYR A 433 12.99 -6.04 9.08
C TYR A 433 12.25 -5.89 10.42
N LEU A 434 12.91 -6.20 11.55
CA LEU A 434 12.31 -6.18 12.89
C LEU A 434 12.63 -4.91 13.70
N GLN A 435 13.45 -4.01 13.16
CA GLN A 435 13.73 -2.67 13.70
C GLN A 435 12.61 -1.69 13.33
#